data_AF-I9UYZ5-F1
#
_entry.id   AF-I9UYZ5-F1
#
_cell.length_a   1.000
_cell.length_b   1.000
_cell.length_c   1.000
_cell.angle_alpha   90.00
_cell.angle_beta   90.00
_cell.angle_gamma   90.00
#
_symmetry.space_group_name_H-M   'P 1'
#
loop_
_entity.id
_entity.type
_entity.pdbx_description
1 polymer ?
#
loop_
_entity_poly.entity_id
_entity_poly.type
_entity_poly.pdbx_seq_one_letter_code
_entity_poly.pdbx_strand_id
1 'polypeptide(L)'
;MESSNHPIERKDFEALIHAIGFEIEHAQVKLIVAANAQMLFHYWKLGNFILYHQKRLGWGGKVISQISKAIKMHYPEKKGYSARSLTYMCQFARTYPLEILQRMLSCDKVLRTPTIPNMLSLTDELNCLPITQEPLAQFQTNIFQSKEFTQEPLAQIQKIDKTISAMLQTSIDDIEKDFVCSPISKINWTSHVILLDSSLPLGNKYWYMKQSVENG
;
A
#
# COMPACT_ATOMS: atom_id res chain seq x y z
N MET A 1 6.27 -26.73 53.85
CA MET A 1 6.74 -26.16 52.57
C MET A 1 7.28 -27.32 51.75
N GLU A 2 6.41 -28.02 51.03
CA GLU A 2 6.85 -29.04 50.07
C GLU A 2 6.88 -28.39 48.70
N SER A 3 8.07 -28.15 48.16
CA SER A 3 8.22 -27.89 46.73
C SER A 3 7.96 -29.21 46.02
N SER A 4 6.73 -29.41 45.53
CA SER A 4 6.37 -30.52 44.66
C SER A 4 7.12 -30.36 43.33
N ASN A 5 8.36 -30.84 43.29
CA ASN A 5 9.14 -30.91 42.06
C ASN A 5 8.62 -32.12 41.28
N HIS A 6 7.46 -31.99 40.65
CA HIS A 6 6.97 -32.98 39.70
C HIS A 6 7.89 -32.95 38.47
N PRO A 7 8.55 -34.07 38.12
CA PRO A 7 9.35 -34.13 36.91
C PRO A 7 8.43 -33.85 35.73
N ILE A 8 8.77 -32.81 34.95
CA ILE A 8 8.03 -32.47 33.73
C ILE A 8 8.07 -33.72 32.84
N GLU A 9 6.90 -34.31 32.56
CA GLU A 9 6.85 -35.45 31.66
C GLU A 9 7.40 -35.02 30.31
N ARG A 10 8.33 -35.82 29.75
CA ARG A 10 9.02 -35.49 28.50
C ARG A 10 8.07 -35.11 27.37
N LYS A 11 6.89 -35.74 27.31
CA LYS A 11 5.85 -35.44 26.33
C LYS A 11 5.21 -34.06 26.53
N ASP A 12 4.95 -33.67 27.77
CA ASP A 12 4.39 -32.37 28.11
C ASP A 12 5.39 -31.25 27.80
N PHE A 13 6.68 -31.49 28.07
CA PHE A 13 7.75 -30.56 27.70
C PHE A 13 7.89 -30.42 26.18
N GLU A 14 7.89 -31.53 25.43
CA GLU A 14 7.98 -31.51 23.96
C GLU A 14 6.76 -30.77 23.34
N ALA A 15 5.55 -31.00 23.85
CA ALA A 15 4.35 -30.28 23.43
C ALA A 15 4.43 -28.77 23.73
N LEU A 16 4.95 -28.39 24.90
CA LEU A 16 5.18 -26.99 25.26
C LEU A 16 6.18 -26.32 24.30
N ILE A 17 7.31 -26.96 24.01
CA ILE A 17 8.31 -26.42 23.07
C ILE A 17 7.73 -26.28 21.67
N HIS A 18 6.93 -27.25 21.20
CA HIS A 18 6.25 -27.15 19.91
C HIS A 18 5.27 -25.97 19.86
N ALA A 19 4.46 -25.78 20.91
CA ALA A 19 3.53 -24.65 20.99
C ALA A 19 4.25 -23.29 20.99
N ILE A 20 5.37 -23.18 21.72
CA ILE A 20 6.20 -21.96 21.73
C ILE A 20 6.83 -21.72 20.35
N GLY A 21 7.38 -22.77 19.73
CA GLY A 21 7.94 -22.70 18.38
C GLY A 21 6.92 -22.20 17.36
N PHE A 22 5.70 -22.75 17.40
CA PHE A 22 4.59 -22.32 16.55
C PHE A 22 4.25 -20.83 16.75
N GLU A 23 4.18 -20.34 18.00
CA GLU A 23 3.88 -18.93 18.25
C GLU A 23 5.00 -18.00 17.78
N ILE A 24 6.27 -18.41 17.89
CA ILE A 24 7.41 -17.66 17.35
C ILE A 24 7.31 -17.52 15.83
N GLU A 25 7.08 -18.63 15.12
CA GLU A 25 6.95 -18.64 13.66
C GLU A 25 5.75 -17.78 13.22
N HIS A 26 4.61 -17.93 13.91
CA HIS A 26 3.41 -17.15 13.66
C HIS A 26 3.63 -15.64 13.88
N ALA A 27 4.33 -15.25 14.94
CA ALA A 27 4.69 -13.86 15.21
C ALA A 27 5.62 -13.28 14.12
N GLN A 28 6.58 -14.07 13.64
CA GLN A 28 7.46 -13.66 12.53
C GLN A 28 6.68 -13.43 11.23
N VAL A 29 5.76 -14.33 10.88
CA VAL A 29 4.89 -14.17 9.71
C VAL A 29 4.06 -12.89 9.82
N LYS A 30 3.44 -12.63 10.98
CA LYS A 30 2.68 -11.39 11.22
C LYS A 30 3.53 -10.14 11.04
N LEU A 31 4.77 -10.15 11.55
CA LEU A 31 5.70 -9.04 11.41
C LEU A 31 6.05 -8.77 9.94
N ILE A 32 6.34 -9.82 9.17
CA ILE A 32 6.66 -9.72 7.74
C ILE A 32 5.47 -9.16 6.95
N VAL A 33 4.26 -9.67 7.21
CA VAL A 33 3.03 -9.21 6.55
C VAL A 33 2.74 -7.74 6.88
N ALA A 34 2.87 -7.36 8.15
CA ALA A 34 2.69 -5.97 8.57
C ALA A 34 3.73 -5.04 7.92
N ALA A 35 5.01 -5.45 7.90
CA ALA A 35 6.07 -4.69 7.25
C ALA A 35 5.84 -4.52 5.74
N ASN A 36 5.38 -5.57 5.05
CA ASN A 36 5.02 -5.49 3.63
C ASN A 36 3.88 -4.50 3.39
N ALA A 37 2.79 -4.62 4.16
CA ALA A 37 1.65 -3.72 4.04
C ALA A 37 2.04 -2.25 4.24
N GLN A 38 2.86 -1.97 5.27
CA GLN A 38 3.35 -0.62 5.56
C GLN A 38 4.32 -0.09 4.50
N MET A 39 5.21 -0.92 3.97
CA MET A 39 6.08 -0.55 2.85
C MET A 39 5.24 -0.17 1.61
N LEU A 40 4.22 -0.97 1.28
CA LEU A 40 3.35 -0.69 0.14
C LEU A 40 2.50 0.56 0.36
N PHE A 41 2.01 0.77 1.58
CA PHE A 41 1.28 1.99 1.92
C PHE A 41 2.18 3.23 1.77
N HIS A 42 3.43 3.15 2.23
CA HIS A 42 4.43 4.19 2.02
C HIS A 42 4.67 4.49 0.53
N TYR A 43 4.82 3.46 -0.30
CA TYR A 43 4.98 3.61 -1.74
C TYR A 43 3.75 4.24 -2.41
N TRP A 44 2.55 3.85 -1.98
CA TRP A 44 1.31 4.45 -2.44
C TRP A 44 1.19 5.92 -2.05
N LYS A 45 1.51 6.29 -0.79
CA LYS A 45 1.54 7.68 -0.33
C LYS A 45 2.53 8.51 -1.14
N LEU A 46 3.75 7.99 -1.34
CA LEU A 46 4.79 8.70 -2.08
C LEU A 46 4.41 8.90 -3.56
N GLY A 47 3.81 7.89 -4.18
CA GLY A 47 3.25 8.00 -5.53
C GLY A 47 2.20 9.10 -5.64
N ASN A 48 1.21 9.11 -4.74
CA ASN A 48 0.18 10.15 -4.69
C ASN A 48 0.78 11.54 -4.45
N PHE A 49 1.75 11.65 -3.53
CA PHE A 49 2.40 12.92 -3.21
C PHE A 49 3.17 13.50 -4.40
N ILE A 50 3.90 12.66 -5.13
CA ILE A 50 4.61 13.07 -6.35
C ILE A 50 3.60 13.52 -7.42
N LEU A 51 2.55 12.72 -7.67
CA LEU A 51 1.52 13.03 -8.65
C LEU A 51 0.80 14.35 -8.33
N TYR A 52 0.47 14.59 -7.06
CA TYR A 52 -0.11 15.85 -6.59
C TYR A 52 0.78 17.04 -6.94
N HIS A 53 2.08 16.96 -6.63
CA HIS A 53 3.03 18.03 -6.95
C HIS A 53 3.25 18.19 -8.45
N GLN A 54 3.26 17.10 -9.22
CA GLN A 54 3.34 17.15 -10.69
C GLN A 54 2.16 17.92 -11.28
N LYS A 55 0.93 17.61 -10.84
CA LYS A 55 -0.28 18.30 -11.27
C LYS A 55 -0.26 19.78 -10.86
N ARG A 56 0.07 20.06 -9.60
CA ARG A 56 0.02 21.42 -9.03
C ARG A 56 1.07 22.37 -9.60
N LEU A 57 2.26 21.88 -9.91
CA LEU A 57 3.40 22.70 -10.36
C LEU A 57 3.68 22.56 -11.87
N GLY A 58 2.88 21.78 -12.59
CA GLY A 58 3.07 21.52 -14.02
C GLY A 58 4.36 20.76 -14.34
N TRP A 59 4.87 19.95 -13.39
CA TRP A 59 6.13 19.24 -13.57
C TRP A 59 5.98 18.04 -14.51
N GLY A 60 6.68 18.07 -15.65
CA GLY A 60 6.78 16.94 -16.56
C GLY A 60 7.57 15.75 -15.98
N GLY A 61 7.59 14.62 -16.70
CA GLY A 61 8.17 13.35 -16.22
C GLY A 61 9.66 13.41 -15.82
N LYS A 62 10.42 14.42 -16.28
CA LYS A 62 11.82 14.65 -15.87
C LYS A 62 11.97 14.96 -14.37
N VAL A 63 10.90 15.32 -13.66
CA VAL A 63 10.98 15.55 -12.21
C VAL A 63 11.31 14.28 -11.45
N ILE A 64 10.86 13.11 -11.91
CA ILE A 64 11.09 11.83 -11.21
C ILE A 64 12.60 11.52 -11.14
N SER A 65 13.33 11.76 -12.23
CA SER A 65 14.78 11.56 -12.24
C SER A 65 15.52 12.57 -11.36
N GLN A 66 15.01 13.81 -11.27
CA GLN A 66 15.55 14.83 -10.35
C GLN A 66 15.31 14.47 -8.89
N ILE A 67 14.10 14.02 -8.54
CA ILE A 67 13.76 13.55 -7.19
C ILE A 67 14.65 12.36 -6.81
N SER A 68 14.81 11.37 -7.68
CA SER A 68 15.67 10.21 -7.41
C SER A 68 17.13 10.63 -7.14
N LYS A 69 17.68 11.54 -7.96
CA LYS A 69 19.03 12.08 -7.76
C LYS A 69 19.14 12.84 -6.43
N ALA A 70 18.16 13.68 -6.11
CA ALA A 70 18.13 14.45 -4.87
C ALA A 70 18.04 13.53 -3.64
N ILE A 71 17.19 12.50 -3.67
CA ILE A 71 17.09 11.51 -2.58
C ILE A 71 18.43 10.80 -2.40
N LYS A 72 19.06 10.33 -3.47
CA LYS A 72 20.37 9.66 -3.38
C LYS A 72 21.46 10.59 -2.81
N MET A 73 21.39 11.88 -3.10
CA MET A 73 22.34 12.88 -2.60
C MET A 73 22.12 13.21 -1.13
N HIS A 74 20.86 13.39 -0.70
CA HIS A 74 20.53 13.78 0.68
C HIS A 74 20.40 12.58 1.64
N TYR A 75 20.12 11.39 1.13
CA TYR A 75 19.86 10.17 1.89
C TYR A 75 20.56 8.95 1.25
N PRO A 76 21.91 8.94 1.16
CA PRO A 76 22.67 7.93 0.42
C PRO A 76 22.51 6.48 0.93
N GLU A 77 22.16 6.32 2.21
CA GLU A 77 21.89 5.02 2.84
C GLU A 77 20.52 4.43 2.47
N LYS A 78 19.59 5.26 1.98
CA LYS A 78 18.23 4.83 1.63
C LYS A 78 18.20 4.21 0.24
N LYS A 79 17.89 2.92 0.20
CA LYS A 79 17.69 2.14 -1.03
C LYS A 79 16.22 2.15 -1.45
N GLY A 80 15.94 1.74 -2.70
CA GLY A 80 14.57 1.61 -3.20
C GLY A 80 13.97 2.87 -3.87
N TYR A 81 14.71 3.98 -3.96
CA TYR A 81 14.25 5.25 -4.54
C TYR A 81 14.90 5.59 -5.89
N SER A 82 15.14 4.57 -6.73
CA SER A 82 15.58 4.80 -8.10
C SER A 82 14.48 5.48 -8.92
N ALA A 83 14.84 6.14 -10.02
CA ALA A 83 13.86 6.78 -10.90
C ALA A 83 12.79 5.78 -11.38
N ARG A 84 13.18 4.54 -11.71
CA ARG A 84 12.25 3.47 -12.07
C ARG A 84 11.31 3.11 -10.92
N SER A 85 11.83 2.97 -9.71
CA SER A 85 11.03 2.66 -8.52
C SER A 85 10.00 3.77 -8.25
N LEU A 86 10.41 5.04 -8.28
CA LEU A 86 9.52 6.18 -8.11
C LEU A 86 8.44 6.25 -9.21
N THR A 87 8.79 5.92 -10.46
CA THR A 87 7.80 5.79 -11.55
C THR A 87 6.76 4.71 -11.22
N TYR A 88 7.19 3.54 -10.75
CA TYR A 88 6.26 2.50 -10.32
C TYR A 88 5.42 2.91 -9.13
N MET A 89 5.96 3.65 -8.15
CA MET A 89 5.16 4.19 -7.04
C MET A 89 4.06 5.12 -7.55
N CYS A 90 4.37 5.99 -8.51
CA CYS A 90 3.37 6.84 -9.17
C CYS A 90 2.33 6.01 -9.94
N GLN A 91 2.77 4.98 -10.67
CA GLN A 91 1.86 4.10 -11.40
C GLN A 91 0.97 3.29 -10.45
N PHE A 92 1.52 2.84 -9.32
CA PHE A 92 0.83 2.12 -8.26
C PHE A 92 -0.28 2.97 -7.66
N ALA A 93 0.04 4.20 -7.25
CA ALA A 93 -0.92 5.19 -6.77
C ALA A 93 -2.03 5.47 -7.80
N ARG A 94 -1.66 5.63 -9.08
CA ARG A 94 -2.62 5.90 -10.16
C ARG A 94 -3.52 4.71 -10.50
N THR A 95 -3.00 3.49 -10.39
CA THR A 95 -3.76 2.27 -10.70
C THR A 95 -4.75 1.94 -9.59
N TYR A 96 -4.39 2.26 -8.34
CA TYR A 96 -5.20 1.96 -7.17
C TYR A 96 -5.52 3.24 -6.37
N PRO A 97 -6.28 4.20 -6.93
CA PRO A 97 -6.75 5.34 -6.16
C PRO A 97 -7.71 4.88 -5.06
N LEU A 98 -7.98 5.74 -4.07
CA LEU A 98 -8.71 5.37 -2.85
C LEU A 98 -10.09 4.75 -3.16
N GLU A 99 -10.78 5.26 -4.17
CA GLU A 99 -12.09 4.77 -4.60
C GLU A 99 -12.01 3.31 -5.10
N ILE A 100 -10.91 2.96 -5.78
CA ILE A 100 -10.67 1.58 -6.22
C ILE A 100 -10.41 0.67 -5.02
N LEU A 101 -9.64 1.13 -4.01
CA LEU A 101 -9.41 0.36 -2.79
C LEU A 101 -10.73 0.05 -2.07
N GLN A 102 -11.58 1.07 -1.90
CA GLN A 102 -12.88 0.94 -1.25
C GLN A 102 -13.83 0.02 -2.02
N ARG A 103 -13.78 0.04 -3.36
CA ARG A 103 -14.54 -0.90 -4.20
C ARG A 103 -14.03 -2.33 -4.06
N MET A 104 -12.71 -2.55 -4.08
CA MET A 104 -12.13 -3.88 -3.85
C MET A 104 -12.54 -4.44 -2.48
N LEU A 105 -12.54 -3.61 -1.43
CA LEU A 105 -13.02 -3.98 -0.10
C LEU A 105 -14.52 -4.33 -0.09
N SER A 106 -15.32 -3.63 -0.89
CA SER A 106 -16.74 -3.91 -1.04
C SER A 106 -16.96 -5.25 -1.74
N CYS A 107 -16.18 -5.55 -2.78
CA CYS A 107 -16.18 -6.85 -3.48
C CYS A 107 -15.84 -8.00 -2.52
N ASP A 108 -14.84 -7.82 -1.66
CA ASP A 108 -14.44 -8.82 -0.66
C ASP A 108 -15.56 -9.16 0.33
N LYS A 109 -16.41 -8.19 0.71
CA LYS A 109 -17.57 -8.44 1.58
C LYS A 109 -18.64 -9.31 0.90
N VAL A 110 -18.79 -9.18 -0.41
CA VAL A 110 -19.73 -9.97 -1.23
C VAL A 110 -19.19 -11.40 -1.44
N LEU A 111 -17.87 -11.58 -1.51
CA LEU A 111 -17.19 -12.85 -1.78
C LEU A 111 -17.06 -13.81 -0.58
N ARG A 112 -17.86 -13.68 0.48
CA ARG A 112 -17.82 -14.63 1.63
C ARG A 112 -18.04 -16.09 1.23
N THR A 113 -18.61 -16.34 0.05
CA THR A 113 -18.59 -17.64 -0.66
C THR A 113 -18.22 -17.41 -2.13
N PRO A 114 -16.96 -17.60 -2.55
CA PRO A 114 -16.55 -17.35 -3.92
C PRO A 114 -17.10 -18.46 -4.84
N THR A 115 -18.06 -18.10 -5.69
CA THR A 115 -18.51 -18.95 -6.80
C THR A 115 -17.98 -18.33 -8.10
N ILE A 116 -17.60 -19.16 -9.09
CA ILE A 116 -17.08 -18.71 -10.40
C ILE A 116 -17.94 -17.60 -11.05
N PRO A 117 -19.29 -17.65 -11.03
CA PRO A 117 -20.12 -16.58 -11.59
C PRO A 117 -19.99 -15.24 -10.87
N ASN A 118 -19.92 -15.25 -9.53
CA ASN A 118 -19.78 -14.03 -8.72
C ASN A 118 -18.42 -13.38 -8.97
N MET A 119 -17.39 -14.20 -9.16
CA MET A 119 -16.04 -13.72 -9.46
C MET A 119 -15.95 -13.09 -10.85
N LEU A 120 -16.62 -13.65 -11.87
CA LEU A 120 -16.69 -13.05 -13.20
C LEU A 120 -17.39 -11.69 -13.16
N SER A 121 -18.56 -11.63 -12.50
CA SER A 121 -19.34 -10.39 -12.37
C SER A 121 -18.57 -9.25 -11.70
N LEU A 122 -17.76 -9.55 -10.67
CA LEU A 122 -16.93 -8.54 -9.99
C LEU A 122 -15.71 -8.13 -10.81
N THR A 123 -15.13 -9.07 -11.57
CA THR A 123 -14.05 -8.76 -12.51
C THR A 123 -14.54 -7.76 -13.56
N ASP A 124 -15.74 -8.00 -14.09
CA ASP A 124 -16.38 -7.11 -15.07
C ASP A 124 -16.72 -5.74 -14.45
N GLU A 125 -17.24 -5.70 -13.23
CA GLU A 125 -17.52 -4.45 -12.52
C GLU A 125 -16.26 -3.59 -12.33
N LEU A 126 -15.16 -4.19 -11.87
CA LEU A 126 -13.87 -3.49 -11.70
C LEU A 126 -13.30 -3.01 -13.04
N ASN A 127 -13.51 -3.77 -14.12
CA ASN A 127 -13.04 -3.42 -15.46
C ASN A 127 -13.82 -2.25 -16.08
N CYS A 128 -15.08 -2.07 -15.70
CA CYS A 128 -15.91 -0.95 -16.17
C CYS A 128 -15.62 0.38 -15.47
N LEU A 129 -14.76 0.40 -14.45
CA LEU A 129 -14.46 1.63 -13.72
C LEU A 129 -13.65 2.59 -14.60
N PRO A 130 -14.13 3.82 -14.83
CA PRO A 130 -13.32 4.81 -15.51
C PRO A 130 -12.17 5.16 -14.59
N ILE A 131 -10.93 4.82 -14.98
CA ILE A 131 -9.72 5.39 -14.38
C ILE A 131 -9.68 6.84 -14.87
N THR A 132 -10.54 7.70 -14.31
CA THR A 132 -10.69 9.08 -14.77
C THR A 132 -9.38 9.82 -14.56
N GLN A 133 -8.68 10.10 -15.65
CA GLN A 133 -7.78 11.23 -15.70
C GLN A 133 -8.65 12.49 -15.61
N GLU A 134 -8.60 13.21 -14.51
CA GLU A 134 -9.05 14.60 -14.56
C GLU A 134 -8.11 15.37 -15.52
N PRO A 135 -8.65 16.09 -16.52
CA PRO A 135 -7.85 16.90 -17.43
C PRO A 135 -6.99 17.90 -16.64
N LEU A 136 -5.73 18.06 -17.06
CA LEU A 136 -4.73 18.96 -16.45
C LEU A 136 -5.12 20.45 -16.39
N ALA A 137 -6.25 20.88 -16.95
CA ALA A 137 -6.45 22.27 -17.33
C ALA A 137 -7.30 23.13 -16.38
N GLN A 138 -8.02 22.59 -15.39
CA GLN A 138 -9.01 23.41 -14.67
C GLN A 138 -9.15 23.06 -13.19
N PHE A 139 -8.23 23.54 -12.35
CA PHE A 139 -8.54 23.83 -10.96
C PHE A 139 -8.09 25.24 -10.61
N GLN A 140 -9.09 26.10 -10.41
CA GLN A 140 -8.98 27.52 -10.09
C GLN A 140 -8.33 27.70 -8.70
N THR A 141 -7.12 28.26 -8.71
CA THR A 141 -6.58 29.37 -7.89
C THR A 141 -6.94 29.61 -6.41
N ASN A 142 -7.67 28.76 -5.68
CA ASN A 142 -8.11 29.08 -4.31
C ASN A 142 -7.39 28.35 -3.15
N ILE A 143 -6.20 27.77 -3.35
CA ILE A 143 -5.36 27.24 -2.25
C ILE A 143 -4.05 28.03 -2.14
N PHE A 144 -4.09 29.36 -2.28
CA PHE A 144 -2.90 30.22 -2.26
C PHE A 144 -2.77 31.15 -1.06
N GLN A 145 -3.40 30.83 0.07
CA GLN A 145 -3.12 31.56 1.32
C GLN A 145 -3.02 30.64 2.53
N SER A 146 -1.82 30.08 2.75
CA SER A 146 -1.26 29.99 4.09
C SER A 146 0.26 30.05 4.01
N LYS A 147 0.77 31.23 4.38
CA LYS A 147 2.17 31.62 4.55
C LYS A 147 2.88 30.77 5.62
N GLU A 148 4.21 30.76 5.48
CA GLU A 148 5.22 30.49 6.52
C GLU A 148 5.41 29.05 7.01
N PHE A 149 6.55 28.46 6.63
CA PHE A 149 7.16 27.35 7.35
C PHE A 149 8.66 27.64 7.50
N THR A 150 9.02 28.32 8.58
CA THR A 150 10.38 28.31 9.13
C THR A 150 10.57 27.04 9.98
N GLN A 151 11.65 26.32 9.65
CA GLN A 151 12.33 25.22 10.38
C GLN A 151 11.48 24.00 10.83
N GLU A 152 11.90 22.78 10.45
CA GLU A 152 12.37 21.75 11.41
C GLU A 152 12.55 20.33 10.80
N PRO A 153 13.50 19.53 11.34
CA PRO A 153 13.64 18.10 11.07
C PRO A 153 12.52 17.29 11.78
N LEU A 154 12.27 16.05 11.37
CA LEU A 154 11.07 15.20 11.66
C LEU A 154 9.73 15.62 11.03
N ALA A 155 9.49 16.89 10.69
CA ALA A 155 8.20 17.41 10.22
C ALA A 155 7.74 16.96 8.80
N GLN A 156 8.55 16.18 8.06
CA GLN A 156 8.27 15.88 6.65
C GLN A 156 7.24 14.75 6.43
N ILE A 157 7.14 13.78 7.35
CA ILE A 157 6.12 12.71 7.29
C ILE A 157 4.73 13.31 7.49
N GLN A 158 4.58 14.20 8.49
CA GLN A 158 3.35 14.95 8.70
C GLN A 158 2.94 15.77 7.47
N LYS A 159 3.90 16.26 6.68
CA LYS A 159 3.61 17.03 5.47
C LYS A 159 3.02 16.16 4.36
N ILE A 160 3.53 14.94 4.17
CA ILE A 160 2.96 13.99 3.21
C ILE A 160 1.57 13.58 3.67
N ASP A 161 1.43 13.12 4.92
CA ASP A 161 0.16 12.63 5.44
C ASP A 161 -0.93 13.70 5.44
N LYS A 162 -0.60 14.96 5.84
CA LYS A 162 -1.51 16.11 5.74
C LYS A 162 -1.89 16.41 4.30
N THR A 163 -0.94 16.33 3.36
CA THR A 163 -1.21 16.59 1.93
C THR A 163 -2.17 15.54 1.37
N ILE A 164 -1.92 14.25 1.66
CA ILE A 164 -2.76 13.14 1.21
C ILE A 164 -4.16 13.23 1.85
N SER A 165 -4.21 13.46 3.17
CA SER A 165 -5.48 13.59 3.90
C SER A 165 -6.33 14.76 3.36
N ALA A 166 -5.70 15.90 3.09
CA ALA A 166 -6.39 17.06 2.50
C ALA A 166 -6.83 16.80 1.06
N MET A 167 -6.00 16.13 0.26
CA MET A 167 -6.31 15.80 -1.13
C MET A 167 -7.51 14.84 -1.24
N LEU A 168 -7.57 13.83 -0.37
CA LEU A 168 -8.59 12.78 -0.38
C LEU A 168 -9.74 13.05 0.59
N GLN A 169 -9.74 14.21 1.26
CA GLN A 169 -10.78 14.65 2.20
C GLN A 169 -11.12 13.59 3.26
N THR A 170 -10.12 12.82 3.69
CA THR A 170 -10.25 11.67 4.59
C THR A 170 -9.05 11.65 5.54
N SER A 171 -9.21 11.11 6.75
CA SER A 171 -8.09 10.99 7.70
C SER A 171 -7.04 9.99 7.18
N ILE A 172 -5.77 10.19 7.55
CA ILE A 172 -4.71 9.26 7.14
C ILE A 172 -4.93 7.86 7.73
N ASP A 173 -5.47 7.79 8.95
CA ASP A 173 -5.70 6.53 9.66
C ASP A 173 -6.81 5.70 8.97
N ASP A 174 -7.86 6.35 8.47
CA ASP A 174 -8.92 5.68 7.71
C ASP A 174 -8.40 5.21 6.34
N ILE A 175 -7.59 6.03 5.67
CA ILE A 175 -6.95 5.64 4.40
C ILE A 175 -6.02 4.44 4.62
N GLU A 176 -5.22 4.47 5.67
CA GLU A 176 -4.31 3.37 6.03
C GLU A 176 -5.10 2.11 6.32
N LYS A 177 -6.18 2.21 7.08
CA LYS A 177 -7.06 1.08 7.38
C LYS A 177 -7.64 0.47 6.12
N ASP A 178 -8.19 1.28 5.21
CA ASP A 178 -8.70 0.81 3.93
C ASP A 178 -7.60 0.14 3.10
N PHE A 179 -6.41 0.75 3.05
CA PHE A 179 -5.26 0.21 2.32
C PHE A 179 -4.82 -1.15 2.88
N VAL A 180 -4.60 -1.26 4.18
CA VAL A 180 -4.12 -2.47 4.85
C VAL A 180 -5.15 -3.60 4.81
N CYS A 181 -6.45 -3.27 4.75
CA CYS A 181 -7.50 -4.26 4.56
C CYS A 181 -7.63 -4.73 3.11
N SER A 182 -7.19 -3.93 2.13
CA SER A 182 -7.37 -4.25 0.72
C SER A 182 -6.43 -5.37 0.22
N PRO A 183 -6.78 -6.10 -0.85
CA PRO A 183 -5.95 -7.15 -1.43
C PRO A 183 -4.57 -6.67 -1.91
N ILE A 184 -4.45 -5.40 -2.27
CA ILE A 184 -3.17 -4.85 -2.73
C ILE A 184 -2.11 -4.86 -1.63
N SER A 185 -2.48 -4.88 -0.35
CA SER A 185 -1.51 -4.96 0.76
C SER A 185 -0.97 -6.38 0.99
N LYS A 186 -1.59 -7.39 0.37
CA LYS A 186 -1.37 -8.82 0.68
C LYS A 186 -0.35 -9.50 -0.22
N ILE A 187 0.00 -8.87 -1.34
CA ILE A 187 1.06 -9.36 -2.24
C ILE A 187 2.31 -8.50 -2.08
N ASN A 188 3.48 -9.04 -2.45
CA ASN A 188 4.74 -8.31 -2.36
C ASN A 188 4.89 -7.25 -3.50
N TRP A 189 5.87 -6.37 -3.35
CA TRP A 189 6.14 -5.31 -4.34
C TRP A 189 6.51 -5.83 -5.74
N THR A 190 7.23 -6.96 -5.84
CA THR A 190 7.60 -7.55 -7.13
C THR A 190 6.37 -7.98 -7.92
N SER A 191 5.41 -8.61 -7.25
CA SER A 191 4.12 -8.98 -7.85
C SER A 191 3.38 -7.74 -8.35
N HIS A 192 3.39 -6.64 -7.58
CA HIS A 192 2.82 -5.38 -8.05
C HIS A 192 3.50 -4.85 -9.31
N VAL A 193 4.83 -4.86 -9.36
CA VAL A 193 5.57 -4.42 -10.55
C VAL A 193 5.16 -5.23 -11.79
N ILE A 194 5.04 -6.56 -11.67
CA ILE A 194 4.58 -7.44 -12.76
C ILE A 194 3.14 -7.06 -13.18
N LEU A 195 2.23 -6.88 -12.22
CA LEU A 195 0.85 -6.49 -12.52
C LEU A 195 0.77 -5.09 -13.16
N LEU A 196 1.62 -4.15 -12.76
CA LEU A 196 1.67 -2.80 -13.32
C LEU A 196 2.22 -2.77 -14.75
N ASP A 197 3.18 -3.65 -15.07
CA ASP A 197 3.70 -3.79 -16.44
C ASP A 197 2.74 -4.58 -17.35
N SER A 198 1.83 -5.39 -16.77
CA SER A 198 0.85 -6.14 -17.53
C SER A 198 -0.26 -5.26 -18.12
N SER A 199 -0.76 -5.63 -19.30
CA SER A 199 -1.96 -5.07 -19.93
C SER A 199 -3.27 -5.65 -19.36
N LEU A 200 -3.20 -6.39 -18.25
CA LEU A 200 -4.37 -7.01 -17.65
C LEU A 200 -5.39 -5.94 -17.21
N PRO A 201 -6.69 -6.18 -17.41
CA PRO A 201 -7.73 -5.36 -16.80
C PRO A 201 -7.68 -5.39 -15.27
N LEU A 202 -8.26 -4.39 -14.60
CA LEU A 202 -8.19 -4.23 -13.14
C LEU A 202 -8.80 -5.43 -12.39
N GLY A 203 -9.91 -5.97 -12.88
CA GLY A 203 -10.55 -7.18 -12.34
C GLY A 203 -9.62 -8.39 -12.40
N ASN A 204 -8.88 -8.58 -13.48
CA ASN A 204 -7.91 -9.68 -13.61
C ASN A 204 -6.73 -9.50 -12.65
N LYS A 205 -6.27 -8.25 -12.43
CA LYS A 205 -5.26 -7.95 -11.41
C LYS A 205 -5.77 -8.27 -10.01
N TYR A 206 -7.01 -7.88 -9.70
CA TYR A 206 -7.66 -8.20 -8.43
C TYR A 206 -7.78 -9.72 -8.22
N TRP A 207 -8.23 -10.44 -9.23
CA TRP A 207 -8.30 -11.90 -9.22
C TRP A 207 -6.95 -12.55 -8.91
N TYR A 208 -5.90 -12.10 -9.61
CA TYR A 208 -4.55 -12.59 -9.38
C TYR A 208 -4.10 -12.34 -7.94
N MET A 209 -4.34 -11.14 -7.40
CA MET A 209 -4.01 -10.82 -6.01
C MET A 209 -4.70 -11.76 -5.02
N LYS A 210 -5.98 -12.07 -5.23
CA LYS A 210 -6.73 -13.01 -4.38
C LYS A 210 -6.12 -14.41 -4.45
N GLN A 211 -5.80 -14.89 -5.65
CA GLN A 211 -5.23 -16.23 -5.83
C GLN A 211 -3.81 -16.36 -5.28
N SER A 212 -2.97 -15.32 -5.36
CA SER A 212 -1.63 -15.35 -4.75
C SER A 212 -1.71 -15.47 -3.23
N VAL A 213 -2.69 -14.85 -2.59
CA VAL A 213 -2.86 -14.94 -1.12
C VAL A 213 -3.36 -16.32 -0.70
N GLU A 214 -4.25 -16.93 -1.48
CA GLU A 214 -4.82 -18.25 -1.19
C GLU A 214 -3.81 -19.39 -1.43
N ASN A 215 -2.90 -19.25 -2.40
CA ASN A 215 -2.03 -20.34 -2.86
C ASN A 215 -0.54 -20.18 -2.48
N GLY A 216 -0.13 -19.04 -1.90
CA GLY A 216 1.25 -18.78 -1.47
C GLY A 216 2.16 -18.19 -2.55
#